data_AF-A0A561EUK0-F1
#
_entry.id   AF-A0A561EUK0-F1
#
_cell.length_a   1.000
_cell.length_b   1.000
_cell.length_c   1.000
_cell.angle_alpha   90.00
_cell.angle_beta   90.00
_cell.angle_gamma   90.00
#
_symmetry.space_group_name_H-M   'P 1'
#
loop_
_entity.id
_entity.type
_entity.pdbx_description
1 polymer ?
#
loop_
_entity_poly.entity_id
_entity_poly.type
_entity_poly.pdbx_seq_one_letter_code
_entity_poly.pdbx_strand_id
1 'polypeptide(L)' 'MDQDDQDRVRTNYRQNYDRLTTIKRQYDPTNLFRLNHNIAP' A
#
# COMPACT_ATOMS: atom_id res chain seq x y z
N MET A 1 -2.76 15.76 -0.19
CA MET A 1 -2.80 15.17 1.17
C MET A 1 -2.63 13.66 1.15
N ASP A 2 -2.73 12.98 -0.01
CA ASP A 2 -2.55 11.51 -0.10
C ASP A 2 -1.09 11.00 0.00
N GLN A 3 -0.10 11.85 -0.27
CA GLN A 3 1.32 11.47 -0.15
C GLN A 3 1.75 11.26 1.30
N ASP A 4 1.27 12.11 2.23
CA ASP A 4 1.62 12.01 3.65
C ASP A 4 1.07 10.73 4.29
N ASP A 5 -0.09 10.25 3.82
CA ASP A 5 -0.67 8.98 4.25
C ASP A 5 0.13 7.78 3.73
N GLN A 6 0.67 7.83 2.50
CA GLN A 6 1.52 6.76 1.97
C GLN A 6 2.83 6.63 2.76
N ASP A 7 3.47 7.74 3.10
CA ASP A 7 4.71 7.72 3.90
C ASP A 7 4.47 7.20 5.32
N ARG A 8 3.31 7.53 5.91
CA ARG A 8 2.87 6.97 7.20
C ARG A 8 2.56 5.48 7.12
N VAL A 9 1.91 5.02 6.05
CA VAL A 9 1.62 3.60 5.82
C VAL A 9 2.92 2.82 5.68
N ARG A 10 3.88 3.32 4.90
CA ARG A 10 5.21 2.69 4.76
C ARG A 10 5.96 2.60 6.09
N THR A 11 5.90 3.66 6.89
CA THR A 11 6.53 3.71 8.22
C THR A 11 5.88 2.78 9.24
N ASN A 12 4.55 2.59 9.16
CA ASN A 12 3.80 1.67 10.02
C ASN A 12 4.06 0.20 9.66
N TYR A 13 4.07 -0.15 8.36
CA TYR A 13 4.25 -1.53 7.92
C TYR A 13 5.72 -1.96 7.80
N ARG A 14 6.68 -1.03 7.73
CA ARG A 14 8.13 -1.29 7.67
C ARG A 14 8.48 -2.43 6.68
N GLN A 15 9.13 -3.49 7.16
CA GLN A 15 9.50 -4.67 6.35
C GLN A 15 8.30 -5.40 5.72
N ASN A 16 7.10 -5.30 6.29
CA ASN A 16 5.91 -5.93 5.72
C ASN A 16 5.37 -5.13 4.52
N TYR A 17 5.75 -3.86 4.35
CA TYR A 17 5.27 -3.02 3.25
C TYR A 17 5.66 -3.60 1.89
N ASP A 18 6.92 -4.02 1.72
CA ASP A 18 7.41 -4.57 0.44
C ASP A 18 6.70 -5.88 0.07
N ARG A 19 6.42 -6.72 1.07
CA ARG A 19 5.67 -7.97 0.89
C ARG A 19 4.21 -7.68 0.52
N LEU A 20 3.56 -6.76 1.20
CA LEU A 20 2.17 -6.36 0.92
C LEU A 20 2.04 -5.70 -0.46
N THR A 21 3.01 -4.88 -0.86
CA THR A 21 3.05 -4.24 -2.19
C THR A 21 3.18 -5.29 -3.30
N THR A 22 4.03 -6.31 -3.10
CA THR A 22 4.22 -7.40 -4.06
C THR A 22 2.94 -8.23 -4.22
N ILE A 23 2.27 -8.55 -3.11
CA ILE A 23 0.99 -9.26 -3.12
C ILE A 23 -0.10 -8.39 -3.77
N LYS A 24 -0.18 -7.10 -3.42
CA LYS A 24 -1.15 -6.18 -4.00
C LYS A 24 -0.96 -6.01 -5.50
N ARG A 25 0.29 -5.96 -6.00
CA ARG A 25 0.59 -5.99 -7.45
C ARG A 25 0.09 -7.26 -8.14
N GLN A 26 0.12 -8.40 -7.46
CA GLN A 26 -0.33 -9.68 -8.01
C GLN A 26 -1.87 -9.80 -8.05
N TYR A 27 -2.55 -9.33 -7.02
CA TYR A 27 -4.00 -9.56 -6.84
C TYR A 27 -4.88 -8.34 -7.11
N ASP A 28 -4.35 -7.12 -7.02
CA ASP A 28 -5.05 -5.87 -7.28
C ASP A 28 -4.13 -4.86 -8.02
N PRO A 29 -3.68 -5.17 -9.25
CA PRO A 29 -2.80 -4.30 -10.02
C PRO A 29 -3.46 -2.96 -10.38
N THR A 30 -4.80 -2.91 -10.42
CA THR A 30 -5.57 -1.68 -10.70
C THR A 30 -5.86 -0.86 -9.45
N ASN A 31 -5.42 -1.32 -8.27
CA ASN A 31 -5.69 -0.68 -6.99
C ASN A 31 -7.19 -0.36 -6.78
N LEU A 32 -8.05 -1.30 -7.18
CA LEU A 32 -9.50 -1.20 -7.10
C LEU A 32 -9.95 -1.08 -5.65
N PHE A 33 -9.26 -1.76 -4.74
CA PHE A 33 -9.52 -1.71 -3.30
C PHE A 33 -8.63 -0.66 -2.64
N ARG A 34 -9.01 0.61 -2.80
CA ARG A 34 -8.26 1.78 -2.28
C ARG A 34 -8.89 2.47 -1.07
N LEU A 35 -10.10 2.06 -0.64
CA LEU A 35 -10.81 2.65 0.50
C LEU A 35 -10.44 1.95 1.82
N ASN A 36 -9.16 2.02 2.17
CA ASN A 36 -8.55 1.46 3.37
C ASN A 36 -7.21 2.18 3.63
N HIS A 37 -6.40 1.74 4.60
CA HIS A 37 -4.99 2.14 4.70
C HIS A 37 -4.22 1.62 3.48
N ASN A 38 -4.40 2.31 2.37
CA ASN A 38 -4.09 1.80 1.07
C ASN A 38 -2.58 1.76 0.84
N ILE A 39 -2.13 0.66 0.25
CA ILE A 39 -0.78 0.51 -0.27
C ILE A 39 -0.93 0.55 -1.78
N ALA A 40 -0.37 1.59 -2.41
CA ALA A 40 -0.33 1.65 -3.85
C ALA A 40 0.60 0.53 -4.36
N PRO A 41 0.19 -0.25 -5.37
CA PRO A 41 1.09 -1.16 -6.05
C PRO A 41 2.26 -0.37 -6.64
#